data_AF-A0A850ZXF6-F1
#
_entry.id   AF-A0A850ZXF6-F1
#
_cell.length_a   1.000
_cell.length_b   1.000
_cell.length_c   1.000
_cell.angle_alpha   90.00
_cell.angle_beta   90.00
_cell.angle_gamma   90.00
#
_symmetry.space_group_name_H-M   'P 1'
#
loop_
_entity.id
_entity.type
_entity.pdbx_description
1 polymer ?
#
loop_
_entity_poly.entity_id
_entity_poly.type
_entity_poly.pdbx_seq_one_letter_code
_entity_poly.pdbx_strand_id
1 'polypeptide(L)'
;GARPCSPKYFGRDAMVCVCNATYCDMLDPVVLLAPGTYIKYESSKASKWLERSEGSFQYSLHAPGLLLTLNVSILYQHVKGLGGSLSNAAALNIMGLSQLAQDNLLCSYFSENGIEYNLIWLPMACSDFSMHPYSYDDVPHDYELKHF
;
A
#
# COMPACT_ATOMS: atom_id res chain seq x y z
N GLY A 1 -4.88 -16.97 -0.65
CA GLY A 1 -4.94 -17.72 0.62
C GLY A 1 -4.24 -16.89 1.64
N ALA A 2 -5.00 -16.13 2.42
CA ALA A 2 -4.48 -15.11 3.30
C ALA A 2 -3.44 -15.67 4.29
N ARG A 3 -2.38 -14.89 4.52
CA ARG A 3 -1.37 -15.17 5.53
C ARG A 3 -1.43 -14.06 6.57
N PRO A 4 -1.56 -14.38 7.87
CA PRO A 4 -1.71 -13.36 8.90
C PRO A 4 -0.42 -12.54 9.06
N CYS A 5 -0.55 -11.37 9.67
CA CYS A 5 0.60 -10.59 10.15
C CYS A 5 1.43 -11.40 11.16
N SER A 6 2.76 -11.39 11.03
CA SER A 6 3.67 -11.85 12.09
C SER A 6 4.13 -10.64 12.93
N PRO A 7 3.46 -10.32 14.06
CA PRO A 7 3.66 -9.06 14.75
C PRO A 7 5.01 -9.01 15.48
N LYS A 8 5.69 -7.87 15.38
CA LYS A 8 6.85 -7.50 16.23
C LYS A 8 6.65 -6.11 16.80
N TYR A 9 6.91 -5.96 18.09
CA TYR A 9 6.70 -4.71 18.81
C TYR A 9 8.03 -3.99 19.06
N PHE A 10 8.04 -2.70 18.77
CA PHE A 10 9.15 -1.79 19.05
C PHE A 10 8.65 -0.73 20.06
N GLY A 11 8.90 -0.97 21.35
CA GLY A 11 8.32 -0.15 22.42
C GLY A 11 6.86 -0.50 22.69
N ARG A 12 6.09 0.43 23.28
CA ARG A 12 4.71 0.16 23.73
C ARG A 12 3.66 0.27 22.63
N ASP A 13 3.92 1.08 21.59
CA ASP A 13 2.88 1.55 20.68
C ASP A 13 3.18 1.31 19.18
N ALA A 14 4.34 0.76 18.83
CA ALA A 14 4.69 0.47 17.45
C ALA A 14 4.72 -1.05 17.22
N MET A 15 3.73 -1.54 16.48
CA MET A 15 3.68 -2.91 15.98
C MET A 15 3.95 -2.89 14.48
N VAL A 16 4.73 -3.86 14.00
CA VAL A 16 4.98 -4.09 12.56
C VAL A 16 4.72 -5.55 12.21
N CYS A 17 4.34 -5.81 10.96
CA CYS A 17 4.29 -7.16 10.39
C CYS A 17 5.66 -7.51 9.81
N VAL A 18 6.27 -8.56 10.35
CA VAL A 18 7.62 -8.99 9.93
C VAL A 18 7.52 -9.84 8.68
N CYS A 19 8.20 -9.40 7.63
CA CYS A 19 8.41 -10.17 6.40
C CYS A 19 9.89 -10.53 6.22
N ASN A 20 10.14 -11.64 5.53
CA ASN A 20 11.47 -12.12 5.14
C ASN A 20 11.37 -12.89 3.81
N ALA A 21 12.43 -13.62 3.44
CA ALA A 21 12.48 -14.38 2.19
C ALA A 21 11.44 -15.52 2.09
N THR A 22 11.03 -16.10 3.21
CA THR A 22 10.15 -17.28 3.24
C THR A 22 8.73 -16.96 3.73
N TYR A 23 8.51 -15.78 4.28
CA TYR A 23 7.24 -15.39 4.89
C TYR A 23 6.95 -13.91 4.72
N CYS A 24 5.70 -13.59 4.36
CA CYS A 24 5.14 -12.25 4.47
C CYS A 24 3.60 -12.37 4.55
N ASP A 25 2.93 -11.44 5.21
CA ASP A 25 1.47 -11.43 5.24
C ASP A 25 0.90 -11.19 3.83
N MET A 26 -0.28 -11.76 3.59
CA MET A 26 -0.99 -11.67 2.32
C MET A 26 -2.47 -11.55 2.59
N LEU A 27 -3.14 -10.73 1.78
CA LEU A 27 -4.58 -10.58 1.82
C LEU A 27 -5.23 -11.58 0.85
N ASP A 28 -6.47 -11.96 1.14
CA ASP A 28 -7.28 -12.60 0.12
C ASP A 28 -7.85 -11.53 -0.83
N PRO A 29 -7.95 -11.82 -2.14
CA PRO A 29 -8.51 -10.89 -3.11
C PRO A 29 -9.90 -10.40 -2.70
N VAL A 30 -10.20 -9.15 -3.01
CA VAL A 30 -11.51 -8.56 -2.72
C VAL A 30 -12.54 -9.16 -3.68
N VAL A 31 -13.46 -9.96 -3.13
CA VAL A 31 -14.56 -10.57 -3.89
C VAL A 31 -15.88 -9.87 -3.55
N LEU A 32 -16.73 -9.68 -4.57
CA LEU A 32 -18.09 -9.19 -4.36
C LEU A 32 -18.94 -10.29 -3.74
N LEU A 33 -19.50 -10.01 -2.56
CA LEU A 33 -20.42 -10.91 -1.89
C LEU A 33 -21.84 -10.80 -2.47
N ALA A 34 -22.72 -11.71 -2.04
CA ALA A 34 -24.13 -11.68 -2.41
C ALA A 34 -24.81 -10.36 -1.95
N PRO A 35 -25.79 -9.83 -2.72
CA PRO A 35 -26.53 -8.63 -2.33
C PRO A 35 -27.11 -8.74 -0.92
N GLY A 36 -27.01 -7.66 -0.14
CA GLY A 36 -27.45 -7.64 1.26
C GLY A 36 -26.35 -7.99 2.28
N THR A 37 -25.12 -8.22 1.83
CA THR A 37 -23.95 -8.43 2.69
C THR A 37 -22.86 -7.39 2.45
N TYR A 38 -21.94 -7.26 3.42
CA TYR A 38 -20.77 -6.37 3.33
C TYR A 38 -19.53 -7.06 3.88
N ILE A 39 -18.36 -6.62 3.39
CA ILE A 39 -17.05 -6.97 3.94
C ILE A 39 -16.57 -5.80 4.79
N LYS A 40 -15.97 -6.10 5.94
CA LYS A 40 -15.30 -5.15 6.82
C LYS A 40 -13.85 -5.57 7.00
N TYR A 41 -12.93 -4.63 6.80
CA TYR A 41 -11.52 -4.76 7.15
C TYR A 41 -11.23 -3.89 8.38
N GLU A 42 -10.55 -4.45 9.38
CA GLU A 42 -10.26 -3.75 10.64
C GLU A 42 -8.76 -3.78 10.95
N SER A 43 -8.18 -2.61 11.19
CA SER A 43 -6.85 -2.45 11.75
C SER A 43 -6.93 -1.66 13.06
N SER A 44 -6.15 -2.05 14.08
CA SER A 44 -6.21 -1.42 15.39
C SER A 44 -4.85 -1.39 16.09
N LYS A 45 -4.68 -0.46 17.03
CA LYS A 45 -3.49 -0.40 17.90
C LYS A 45 -3.32 -1.68 18.75
N ALA A 46 -4.42 -2.37 19.05
CA ALA A 46 -4.43 -3.64 19.78
C ALA A 46 -4.10 -4.86 18.87
N SER A 47 -3.40 -4.61 17.76
CA SER A 47 -2.79 -5.61 16.89
C SER A 47 -3.69 -6.30 15.87
N LYS A 48 -4.82 -5.68 15.52
CA LYS A 48 -5.53 -6.08 14.29
C LYS A 48 -4.82 -5.47 13.09
N TRP A 49 -4.57 -6.28 12.07
CA TRP A 49 -3.98 -5.85 10.80
C TRP A 49 -4.86 -6.35 9.66
N LEU A 50 -5.61 -5.43 9.03
CA LEU A 50 -6.51 -5.67 7.91
C LEU A 50 -7.36 -6.94 8.08
N GLU A 51 -7.86 -7.14 9.30
CA GLU A 51 -8.63 -8.33 9.65
C GLU A 51 -9.97 -8.31 8.92
N ARG A 52 -10.19 -9.32 8.06
CA ARG A 52 -11.40 -9.45 7.25
C ARG A 52 -12.52 -10.09 8.06
N SER A 53 -13.69 -9.47 8.02
CA SER A 53 -14.94 -10.00 8.56
C SER A 53 -16.11 -9.67 7.64
N GLU A 54 -17.22 -10.38 7.77
CA GLU A 54 -18.41 -10.19 6.95
C GLU A 54 -19.61 -9.87 7.83
N GLY A 55 -20.60 -9.18 7.26
CA GLY A 55 -21.87 -8.91 7.92
C GLY A 55 -23.00 -8.76 6.92
N SER A 56 -24.22 -8.62 7.43
CA SER A 56 -25.43 -8.43 6.63
C SER A 56 -26.10 -7.11 6.93
N PHE A 57 -26.72 -6.52 5.91
CA PHE A 57 -27.55 -5.33 6.07
C PHE A 57 -28.88 -5.71 6.71
N GLN A 58 -29.32 -4.87 7.65
CA GLN A 58 -30.65 -4.99 8.26
C GLN A 58 -31.60 -3.98 7.61
N TYR A 59 -32.84 -4.40 7.36
CA TYR A 59 -33.87 -3.56 6.74
C TYR A 59 -34.47 -2.52 7.69
N SER A 60 -34.45 -2.77 9.00
CA SER A 60 -34.98 -1.86 10.02
C SER A 60 -33.86 -1.33 10.90
N LEU A 61 -33.60 -0.03 10.82
CA LEU A 61 -32.68 0.66 11.74
C LEU A 61 -33.46 1.09 12.99
N HIS A 62 -33.17 0.47 14.12
CA HIS A 62 -33.50 0.99 15.46
C HIS A 62 -32.18 1.19 16.21
N ALA A 63 -31.43 2.22 15.81
CA ALA A 63 -30.15 2.54 16.43
C ALA A 63 -30.24 3.89 17.17
N PRO A 64 -30.11 3.94 18.50
CA PRO A 64 -30.11 5.18 19.28
C PRO A 64 -28.78 5.98 19.17
N GLY A 65 -27.99 5.77 18.12
CA GLY A 65 -26.62 6.27 18.00
C GLY A 65 -26.33 7.04 16.70
N LEU A 66 -25.05 7.18 16.36
CA LEU A 66 -24.60 7.84 15.14
C LEU A 66 -25.08 7.09 13.89
N LEU A 67 -25.76 7.81 13.00
CA LEU A 67 -26.21 7.29 11.71
C LEU A 67 -25.49 8.03 10.57
N LEU A 68 -24.75 7.28 9.75
CA LEU A 68 -24.11 7.78 8.53
C LEU A 68 -24.96 7.38 7.32
N THR A 69 -25.48 8.36 6.59
CA THR A 69 -26.35 8.14 5.41
C THR A 69 -25.61 8.53 4.13
N LEU A 70 -25.51 7.60 3.19
CA LEU A 70 -24.88 7.82 1.89
C LEU A 70 -25.91 8.29 0.86
N ASN A 71 -25.65 9.41 0.17
CA ASN A 71 -26.44 9.86 -0.96
C ASN A 71 -25.70 9.56 -2.28
N VAL A 72 -26.13 8.52 -2.97
CA VAL A 72 -25.50 8.05 -4.22
C VAL A 72 -25.80 8.91 -5.45
N SER A 73 -26.69 9.91 -5.34
CA SER A 73 -26.98 10.85 -6.44
C SER A 73 -26.02 12.03 -6.50
N ILE A 74 -25.27 12.27 -5.41
CA ILE A 74 -24.28 13.33 -5.32
C ILE A 74 -22.92 12.71 -5.62
N LEU A 75 -22.34 13.10 -6.76
CA LEU A 75 -21.03 12.63 -7.21
C LEU A 75 -19.98 13.73 -7.01
N TYR A 76 -18.74 13.31 -6.79
CA TYR A 76 -17.58 14.19 -6.65
C TYR A 76 -16.48 13.77 -7.64
N GLN A 77 -15.21 13.86 -7.25
CA GLN A 77 -14.07 13.50 -8.09
C GLN A 77 -13.97 12.00 -8.36
N HIS A 78 -13.41 11.66 -9.52
CA HIS A 78 -12.91 10.31 -9.79
C HIS A 78 -11.55 10.10 -9.13
N VAL A 79 -11.37 8.94 -8.51
CA VAL A 79 -10.08 8.54 -7.94
C VAL A 79 -9.23 7.91 -9.05
N LYS A 80 -8.07 8.50 -9.33
CA LYS A 80 -7.13 7.97 -10.33
C LYS A 80 -6.38 6.73 -9.83
N GLY A 81 -5.95 6.75 -8.57
CA GLY A 81 -5.17 5.67 -8.00
C GLY A 81 -4.48 6.03 -6.68
N LEU A 82 -3.76 5.06 -6.14
CA LEU A 82 -2.95 5.14 -4.93
C LEU A 82 -1.59 4.51 -5.22
N GLY A 83 -0.56 5.04 -4.58
CA GLY A 83 0.81 4.71 -4.97
C GLY A 83 1.86 5.26 -4.03
N GLY A 84 3.12 5.06 -4.42
CA GLY A 84 4.29 5.52 -3.70
C GLY A 84 5.38 6.08 -4.63
N SER A 85 6.43 6.60 -4.01
CA SER A 85 7.64 7.06 -4.71
C SER A 85 8.64 5.91 -4.85
N LEU A 86 9.15 5.69 -6.06
CA LEU A 86 10.33 4.84 -6.28
C LEU A 86 11.56 5.73 -6.43
N SER A 87 12.06 6.22 -5.29
CA SER A 87 13.29 6.99 -5.20
C SER A 87 14.54 6.10 -5.22
N ASN A 88 15.72 6.71 -5.38
CA ASN A 88 17.00 6.01 -5.26
C ASN A 88 17.14 5.29 -3.92
N ALA A 89 16.80 5.95 -2.81
CA ALA A 89 16.81 5.32 -1.49
C ALA A 89 15.86 4.11 -1.42
N ALA A 90 14.64 4.21 -1.96
CA ALA A 90 13.70 3.10 -1.99
C ALA A 90 14.27 1.92 -2.80
N ALA A 91 14.77 2.18 -4.00
CA ALA A 91 15.36 1.17 -4.87
C ALA A 91 16.58 0.49 -4.21
N LEU A 92 17.49 1.26 -3.60
CA LEU A 92 18.67 0.73 -2.91
C LEU A 92 18.28 -0.17 -1.72
N ASN A 93 17.31 0.24 -0.91
CA ASN A 93 16.85 -0.57 0.22
C ASN A 93 16.17 -1.86 -0.23
N ILE A 94 15.36 -1.81 -1.30
CA ILE A 94 14.72 -3.01 -1.88
C ILE A 94 15.79 -3.94 -2.43
N MET A 95 16.71 -3.44 -3.27
CA MET A 95 17.78 -4.26 -3.87
C MET A 95 18.77 -4.82 -2.83
N GLY A 96 18.86 -4.22 -1.64
CA GLY A 96 19.63 -4.74 -0.52
C GLY A 96 19.07 -6.03 0.11
N LEU A 97 17.84 -6.43 -0.24
CA LEU A 97 17.22 -7.68 0.22
C LEU A 97 17.59 -8.87 -0.67
N SER A 98 17.44 -10.10 -0.17
CA SER A 98 17.48 -11.30 -1.03
C SER A 98 16.32 -11.29 -2.03
N GLN A 99 16.49 -11.89 -3.23
CA GLN A 99 15.47 -11.88 -4.30
C GLN A 99 14.06 -12.25 -3.80
N LEU A 100 13.91 -13.36 -3.06
CA LEU A 100 12.59 -13.79 -2.55
C LEU A 100 11.94 -12.77 -1.59
N ALA A 101 12.75 -12.03 -0.83
CA ALA A 101 12.25 -10.97 0.04
C ALA A 101 11.88 -9.70 -0.76
N GLN A 102 12.59 -9.41 -1.86
CA GLN A 102 12.19 -8.37 -2.81
C GLN A 102 10.84 -8.70 -3.43
N ASP A 103 10.66 -9.94 -3.88
CA ASP A 103 9.41 -10.41 -4.48
C ASP A 103 8.25 -10.31 -3.48
N ASN A 104 8.46 -10.72 -2.23
CA ASN A 104 7.45 -10.56 -1.17
C ASN A 104 7.09 -9.07 -0.96
N LEU A 105 8.09 -8.18 -0.86
CA LEU A 105 7.87 -6.74 -0.68
C LEU A 105 7.10 -6.13 -1.86
N LEU A 106 7.49 -6.44 -3.10
CA LEU A 106 6.81 -5.94 -4.29
C LEU A 106 5.40 -6.51 -4.41
N CYS A 107 5.19 -7.79 -4.08
CA CYS A 107 3.86 -8.38 -4.00
C CYS A 107 2.96 -7.67 -2.99
N SER A 108 3.48 -7.32 -1.81
CA SER A 108 2.71 -6.61 -0.80
C SER A 108 2.18 -5.26 -1.30
N TYR A 109 2.93 -4.56 -2.15
CA TYR A 109 2.47 -3.28 -2.72
C TYR A 109 1.62 -3.45 -3.98
N PHE A 110 2.03 -4.27 -4.95
CA PHE A 110 1.51 -4.21 -6.32
C PHE A 110 0.67 -5.43 -6.75
N SER A 111 0.60 -6.49 -5.96
CA SER A 111 -0.17 -7.69 -6.33
C SER A 111 -1.59 -7.69 -5.76
N GLU A 112 -2.46 -8.51 -6.35
CA GLU A 112 -3.83 -8.80 -5.86
C GLU A 112 -3.87 -9.44 -4.47
N ASN A 113 -2.75 -10.01 -4.01
CA ASN A 113 -2.62 -10.56 -2.66
C ASN A 113 -2.01 -9.52 -1.68
N GLY A 114 -1.77 -8.29 -2.15
CA GLY A 114 -1.27 -7.15 -1.40
C GLY A 114 -2.28 -6.02 -1.37
N ILE A 115 -1.81 -4.77 -1.45
CA ILE A 115 -2.68 -3.57 -1.41
C ILE A 115 -2.90 -2.91 -2.78
N GLU A 116 -2.49 -3.58 -3.87
CA GLU A 116 -2.81 -3.21 -5.26
C GLU A 116 -2.53 -1.74 -5.63
N TYR A 117 -1.35 -1.23 -5.27
CA TYR A 117 -0.85 0.04 -5.78
C TYR A 117 -0.89 0.05 -7.30
N ASN A 118 -1.41 1.14 -7.87
CA ASN A 118 -1.55 1.31 -9.31
C ASN A 118 -0.87 2.59 -9.82
N LEU A 119 -0.17 3.32 -8.94
CA LEU A 119 0.63 4.49 -9.28
C LEU A 119 2.04 4.37 -8.68
N ILE A 120 3.03 4.83 -9.44
CA ILE A 120 4.40 5.04 -8.96
C ILE A 120 4.82 6.45 -9.38
N TRP A 121 5.36 7.21 -8.44
CA TRP A 121 6.02 8.47 -8.72
C TRP A 121 7.53 8.22 -8.86
N LEU A 122 8.11 8.70 -9.96
CA LEU A 122 9.53 8.56 -10.28
C LEU A 122 10.19 9.93 -10.30
N PRO A 123 11.20 10.20 -9.45
CA PRO A 123 12.03 11.38 -9.57
C PRO A 123 12.76 11.39 -10.92
N MET A 124 12.84 12.57 -11.56
CA MET A 124 13.71 12.79 -12.71
C MET A 124 15.10 13.18 -12.20
N ALA A 125 16.07 12.29 -12.39
CA ALA A 125 17.42 12.34 -11.83
C ALA A 125 17.45 12.27 -10.29
N CYS A 126 18.30 13.06 -9.63
CA CYS A 126 18.44 12.99 -8.18
C CYS A 126 17.29 13.69 -7.41
N SER A 127 17.24 13.39 -6.12
CA SER A 127 16.44 14.06 -5.10
C SER A 127 17.23 14.06 -3.78
N ASP A 128 16.68 14.64 -2.72
CA ASP A 128 17.19 14.51 -1.36
C ASP A 128 17.26 13.05 -0.87
N PHE A 129 16.47 12.14 -1.44
CA PHE A 129 16.54 10.68 -1.24
C PHE A 129 17.53 9.97 -2.19
N SER A 130 18.59 10.67 -2.62
CA SER A 130 19.68 10.12 -3.43
C SER A 130 21.00 10.14 -2.67
N MET A 131 21.91 9.23 -3.01
CA MET A 131 23.23 9.14 -2.34
C MET A 131 24.16 10.32 -2.65
N HIS A 132 23.95 10.99 -3.78
CA HIS A 132 24.66 12.18 -4.21
C HIS A 132 23.77 12.98 -5.19
N PRO A 133 24.04 14.28 -5.39
CA PRO A 133 23.40 15.04 -6.45
C PRO A 133 23.88 14.57 -7.82
N TYR A 134 22.97 14.56 -8.80
CA TYR A 134 23.24 14.36 -10.22
C TYR A 134 22.02 14.83 -11.03
N SER A 135 22.24 15.26 -12.26
CA SER A 135 21.19 15.40 -13.27
C SER A 135 21.39 14.36 -14.38
N TYR A 136 20.54 14.35 -15.40
CA TYR A 136 20.78 13.53 -16.58
C TYR A 136 21.86 14.14 -17.49
N ASP A 137 22.12 15.45 -17.40
CA ASP A 137 23.12 16.14 -18.22
C ASP A 137 23.93 17.15 -17.38
N ASP A 138 24.95 16.64 -16.70
CA ASP A 138 25.83 17.44 -15.83
C ASP A 138 27.02 18.08 -16.59
N VAL A 139 27.12 17.92 -17.92
CA VAL A 139 28.21 18.50 -18.73
C VAL A 139 27.91 19.97 -19.06
N PRO A 140 28.77 20.94 -18.66
CA PRO A 140 28.51 22.34 -18.93
C PRO A 140 28.38 22.66 -20.42
N HIS A 141 27.36 23.44 -20.77
CA HIS A 141 27.06 23.91 -22.13
C HIS A 141 26.68 22.82 -23.15
N ASP A 142 26.19 21.66 -22.72
CA ASP A 142 25.67 20.62 -23.61
C ASP A 142 24.22 20.87 -24.05
N TYR A 143 23.97 22.00 -24.71
CA TYR A 143 22.63 22.35 -25.21
C TYR A 143 22.06 21.37 -26.24
N GLU A 144 22.91 20.52 -26.81
CA GLU A 144 22.53 19.47 -27.76
C GLU A 144 22.25 18.12 -27.07
N LEU A 145 22.41 18.02 -25.74
CA LEU A 145 22.18 16.81 -24.93
C LEU A 145 22.99 15.60 -25.42
N LYS A 146 24.25 15.81 -25.84
CA LYS A 146 25.14 14.73 -26.30
C LYS A 146 25.60 13.79 -25.20
N HIS A 147 25.54 14.23 -23.95
CA HIS A 147 25.94 13.48 -22.75
C HIS A 147 24.78 13.24 -21.78
N PHE A 148 23.54 13.32 -22.27
CA PHE A 148 22.33 12.94 -21.52
C PHE A 148 22.24 11.43 -21.27
#